data_AF-A0A7X5EAK9-F1
#
_entry.id   AF-A0A7X5EAK9-F1
#
_cell.length_a   1.000
_cell.length_b   1.000
_cell.length_c   1.000
_cell.angle_alpha   90.00
_cell.angle_beta   90.00
_cell.angle_gamma   90.00
#
_symmetry.space_group_name_H-M   'P 1'
#
loop_
_entity.id
_entity.type
_entity.pdbx_description
1 polymer ?
#
loop_
_entity_poly.entity_id
_entity_poly.type
_entity_poly.pdbx_seq_one_letter_code
_entity_poly.pdbx_strand_id
1 'polypeptide(L)' 'MSMVTKVAKMRLFFHANMLDICNVANQLGILKGDKAEEVMRGHAMKCFDAMEHMGLNVKKYLEESKKES' A
#
# COMPACT_ATOMS: atom_id res chain seq x y z
N MET A 1 9.88 -16.45 6.29
CA MET A 1 8.67 -15.83 5.67
C MET A 1 8.28 -16.65 4.46
N SER A 2 7.03 -17.13 4.38
CA SER A 2 6.58 -17.98 3.26
C SER A 2 6.52 -17.19 1.94
N MET A 3 6.50 -17.90 0.80
CA MET A 3 6.34 -17.25 -0.52
C MET A 3 5.05 -16.43 -0.57
N VAL A 4 3.96 -16.95 -0.01
CA VAL A 4 2.66 -16.25 0.08
C VAL A 4 2.81 -14.94 0.86
N THR A 5 3.49 -14.96 1.99
CA THR A 5 3.74 -13.74 2.78
C THR A 5 4.62 -12.74 2.02
N LYS A 6 5.64 -13.18 1.29
CA LYS A 6 6.47 -12.29 0.46
C LYS A 6 5.64 -11.62 -0.64
N VAL A 7 4.82 -12.38 -1.35
CA VAL A 7 3.95 -11.86 -2.41
C VAL A 7 2.91 -10.88 -1.85
N ALA A 8 2.29 -11.20 -0.70
CA ALA A 8 1.34 -10.31 -0.05
C ALA A 8 1.98 -8.95 0.31
N LYS A 9 3.21 -8.97 0.84
CA LYS A 9 3.98 -7.74 1.11
C LYS A 9 4.29 -6.95 -0.15
N MET A 10 4.78 -7.61 -1.20
CA MET A 10 5.07 -6.93 -2.47
C MET A 10 3.82 -6.23 -3.04
N ARG A 11 2.65 -6.87 -2.94
CA ARG A 11 1.39 -6.28 -3.39
C ARG A 11 0.98 -5.06 -2.56
N LEU A 12 1.12 -5.12 -1.23
CA LEU A 12 0.85 -3.97 -0.36
C LEU A 12 1.76 -2.78 -0.74
N PHE A 13 3.06 -3.02 -0.87
CA PHE A 13 4.01 -1.96 -1.25
C PHE A 13 3.72 -1.38 -2.63
N PHE A 14 3.41 -2.23 -3.61
CA PHE A 14 3.05 -1.77 -4.95
C PHE A 14 1.85 -0.82 -4.92
N HIS A 15 0.77 -1.18 -4.23
CA HIS A 15 -0.43 -0.35 -4.17
C HIS A 15 -0.25 0.90 -3.29
N ALA A 16 0.55 0.82 -2.22
CA ALA A 16 0.89 1.98 -1.39
C ALA A 16 1.73 3.01 -2.17
N ASN A 17 2.73 2.56 -2.95
CA ASN A 17 3.54 3.44 -3.79
C ASN A 17 2.71 4.05 -4.92
N MET A 18 1.81 3.28 -5.55
CA MET A 18 0.90 3.82 -6.56
C MET A 18 -0.07 4.86 -5.99
N LEU A 19 -0.53 4.68 -4.74
CA LEU A 19 -1.34 5.69 -4.05
C LEU A 19 -0.54 7.00 -3.87
N ASP A 20 0.72 6.92 -3.43
CA ASP A 20 1.57 8.10 -3.29
C ASP A 20 1.82 8.82 -4.63
N ILE A 21 2.10 8.06 -5.69
CA ILE A 21 2.23 8.61 -7.05
C ILE A 21 0.94 9.31 -7.49
N CYS A 22 -0.22 8.70 -7.26
CA CYS A 22 -1.51 9.32 -7.58
C CYS A 22 -1.71 10.61 -6.79
N ASN A 23 -1.37 10.64 -5.51
CA ASN A 23 -1.47 11.84 -4.68
C ASN A 23 -0.58 12.97 -5.21
N VAL A 24 0.69 12.70 -5.50
CA VAL A 24 1.63 13.68 -6.05
C VAL A 24 1.15 14.18 -7.41
N ALA A 25 0.72 13.28 -8.31
CA ALA A 25 0.22 13.66 -9.62
C ALA A 25 -1.10 14.46 -9.56
N ASN A 26 -1.98 14.17 -8.60
CA ASN A 26 -3.18 14.98 -8.32
C ASN A 26 -2.79 16.39 -7.84
N GLN A 27 -1.85 16.49 -6.88
CA GLN A 27 -1.37 17.78 -6.36
C GLN A 27 -0.69 18.64 -7.43
N LEU A 28 0.03 18.02 -8.37
CA LEU A 28 0.65 18.69 -9.50
C LEU A 28 -0.34 19.02 -10.64
N GLY A 29 -1.62 18.63 -10.53
CA GLY A 29 -2.64 18.84 -11.56
C GLY A 29 -2.45 18.00 -12.83
N ILE A 30 -1.60 16.97 -12.78
CA ILE A 30 -1.33 16.03 -13.88
C ILE A 30 -2.49 15.05 -13.99
N LEU A 31 -2.87 14.44 -12.86
CA LEU A 31 -4.13 13.70 -12.75
C LEU A 31 -5.24 14.68 -12.38
N LYS A 32 -6.31 14.68 -13.16
CA LYS A 32 -7.46 15.58 -13.00
C LYS A 32 -8.64 14.85 -12.37
N GLY A 33 -8.43 14.15 -11.26
CA GLY A 33 -9.54 13.59 -10.50
C GLY A 33 -9.18 12.63 -9.38
N ASP A 34 -9.92 12.76 -8.27
CA ASP A 34 -9.77 11.98 -7.03
C ASP A 34 -10.02 10.47 -7.23
N LYS A 35 -10.64 10.07 -8.35
CA LYS A 35 -10.99 8.67 -8.64
C LYS A 35 -9.78 7.75 -8.71
N ALA A 36 -8.64 8.21 -9.24
CA ALA A 36 -7.45 7.37 -9.34
C ALA A 36 -6.84 7.10 -7.95
N GLU A 37 -6.75 8.14 -7.13
CA GLU A 37 -6.33 8.07 -5.73
C GLU A 37 -7.27 7.18 -4.91
N GLU A 38 -8.59 7.38 -5.02
CA GLU A 38 -9.59 6.60 -4.29
C GLU A 38 -9.50 5.10 -4.61
N VAL A 39 -9.34 4.75 -5.89
CA VAL A 39 -9.18 3.35 -6.31
C VAL A 39 -7.87 2.75 -5.77
N MET A 40 -6.75 3.50 -5.82
CA MET A 40 -5.48 3.01 -5.26
C MET A 40 -5.55 2.86 -3.75
N ARG A 41 -6.22 3.77 -3.05
CA ARG A 41 -6.48 3.68 -1.60
C ARG A 41 -7.26 2.42 -1.28
N GLY A 42 -8.32 2.14 -2.04
CA GLY A 42 -9.10 0.91 -1.89
C GLY A 42 -8.28 -0.36 -2.11
N HIS A 43 -7.40 -0.38 -3.11
CA HIS A 43 -6.50 -1.52 -3.35
C HIS A 43 -5.48 -1.72 -2.22
N ALA A 44 -4.87 -0.63 -1.74
CA ALA A 44 -3.93 -0.68 -0.63
C ALA A 44 -4.58 -1.22 0.65
N MET A 45 -5.78 -0.74 0.99
CA MET A 45 -6.54 -1.23 2.15
C MET A 45 -6.93 -2.70 2.04
N LYS A 46 -7.40 -3.16 0.87
CA LYS A 46 -7.69 -4.59 0.67
C LYS A 46 -6.45 -5.48 0.83
N CYS A 47 -5.26 -4.99 0.44
CA CYS A 47 -4.01 -5.72 0.66
C CYS A 47 -3.63 -5.74 2.14
N PHE A 48 -3.86 -4.65 2.86
CA PHE A 48 -3.67 -4.57 4.30
C PHE A 48 -4.57 -5.57 5.04
N ASP A 49 -5.88 -5.55 4.77
CA ASP A 49 -6.86 -6.46 5.38
C ASP A 49 -6.53 -7.93 5.07
N ALA A 50 -6.12 -8.23 3.84
CA ALA A 50 -5.70 -9.58 3.46
C ALA A 50 -4.48 -10.05 4.27
N MET A 51 -3.51 -9.16 4.51
CA MET A 51 -2.34 -9.48 5.32
C MET A 51 -2.71 -9.67 6.80
N GLU A 52 -3.63 -8.89 7.35
CA GLU A 52 -4.16 -9.11 8.71
C GLU A 52 -4.87 -10.47 8.83
N HIS A 53 -5.72 -10.84 7.86
CA HIS A 53 -6.37 -12.15 7.83
C HIS A 53 -5.39 -13.33 7.67
N MET A 54 -4.21 -13.10 7.11
CA MET A 54 -3.11 -14.09 7.07
C MET A 54 -2.36 -14.22 8.40
N GLY A 55 -2.76 -13.47 9.44
CA GLY A 55 -2.09 -13.45 10.74
C GLY A 55 -0.79 -12.63 10.75
N LEU A 56 -0.57 -11.78 9.74
CA LEU A 56 0.61 -10.93 9.68
C LEU A 56 0.35 -9.66 10.48
N ASN A 57 1.23 -9.35 11.44
CA ASN A 57 1.15 -8.09 12.18
C ASN A 57 1.67 -6.93 11.30
N VAL A 58 0.82 -6.45 10.40
CA VAL A 58 1.16 -5.42 9.40
C VAL A 58 1.61 -4.12 10.07
N LYS A 59 0.99 -3.76 11.20
CA LYS A 59 1.34 -2.57 11.99
C LYS A 59 2.78 -2.63 12.51
N LYS A 60 3.19 -3.74 13.11
CA LYS A 60 4.57 -3.95 13.57
C LYS A 60 5.57 -3.85 12.41
N TYR A 61 5.21 -4.39 11.24
CA TYR A 61 6.07 -4.28 10.05
C TYR A 61 6.22 -2.85 9.55
N LEU A 62 5.17 -2.03 9.58
CA LEU A 62 5.25 -0.62 9.21
C LEU A 62 6.14 0.19 10.18
N GLU A 63 6.14 -0.18 11.46
CA GLU A 63 7.00 0.43 12.47
C GLU A 63 8.46 0.02 12.30
N GLU A 64 8.73 -1.24 11.93
CA GLU A 64 10.08 -1.73 11.61
C GLU A 64 10.65 -1.08 10.35
N SER A 65 9.86 -0.96 9.27
CA SER A 65 10.33 -0.33 8.02
C SER A 65 10.68 1.15 8.18
N LYS A 66 10.08 1.84 9.17
CA LYS A 66 10.40 3.25 9.47
C LYS A 66 11.73 3.42 10.22
N LYS A 67 12.30 2.37 10.80
CA LYS A 67 13.60 2.43 11.49
C LYS A 67 14.79 2.22 10.56
N GLU A 68 14.55 1.68 9.37
CA GLU A 68 15.58 1.36 8.37
C GLU A 68 15.69 2.42 7.26
N SER A 69 14.87 3.47 7.30
CA SER A 69 14.89 4.61 6.37
C SER A 69 15.25 5.91 7.09
#